data_AF-A0A7X6SZ34-F1
#
_entry.id   AF-A0A7X6SZ34-F1
#
_cell.length_a   1.000
_cell.length_b   1.000
_cell.length_c   1.000
_cell.angle_alpha   90.00
_cell.angle_beta   90.00
_cell.angle_gamma   90.00
#
_symmetry.space_group_name_H-M   'P 1'
#
loop_
_entity.id
_entity.type
_entity.pdbx_description
1 polymer ?
#
loop_
_entity_poly.entity_id
_entity_poly.type
_entity_poly.pdbx_seq_one_letter_code
_entity_poly.pdbx_strand_id
1 'polypeptide(L)'
;RKFTGDHAVADAILAGEKQLRASTLWTDNGVDTGPLLMVSAPVEVKLTEPVSVLKKNAGLLKQAVDQNQERLKETSDWFIFPRKIEMIAEGRFALDEINRVYVDGKPIPEGYRD
;
A
#
# COMPACT_ATOMS: atom_id res chain seq x y z
N ARG A 1 2.02 5.98 -7.52
CA ARG A 1 1.73 4.58 -7.11
C ARG A 1 1.70 3.69 -8.35
N LYS A 2 2.04 2.40 -8.23
CA LYS A 2 2.23 1.49 -9.38
C LYS A 2 1.04 0.57 -9.67
N PHE A 3 0.31 0.14 -8.65
CA PHE A 3 -0.87 -0.72 -8.75
C PHE A 3 -2.01 -0.11 -7.92
N THR A 4 -3.22 -0.06 -8.48
CA THR A 4 -4.41 0.60 -7.92
C THR A 4 -5.67 -0.20 -8.26
N GLY A 5 -6.73 -0.06 -7.47
CA GLY A 5 -8.00 -0.77 -7.65
C GLY A 5 -8.01 -2.17 -7.04
N ASP A 6 -9.12 -2.89 -7.26
CA ASP A 6 -9.50 -4.12 -6.55
C ASP A 6 -8.53 -5.31 -6.74
N HIS A 7 -7.59 -5.22 -7.68
CA HIS A 7 -6.66 -6.29 -8.04
C HIS A 7 -5.18 -5.92 -7.85
N ALA A 8 -4.88 -4.87 -7.10
CA ALA A 8 -3.51 -4.36 -6.95
C ALA A 8 -2.46 -5.41 -6.55
N VAL A 9 -2.79 -6.35 -5.65
CA VAL A 9 -1.88 -7.44 -5.24
C VAL A 9 -1.72 -8.49 -6.35
N ALA A 10 -2.78 -8.81 -7.08
CA ALA A 10 -2.71 -9.71 -8.22
C ALA A 10 -1.84 -9.11 -9.33
N ASP A 11 -2.06 -7.84 -9.66
CA ASP A 11 -1.29 -7.13 -10.68
C ASP A 11 0.20 -7.05 -10.31
N ALA A 12 0.51 -6.78 -9.05
CA ALA A 12 1.88 -6.77 -8.54
C ALA A 12 2.56 -8.14 -8.67
N ILE A 13 1.87 -9.22 -8.26
CA ILE A 13 2.40 -10.58 -8.39
C ILE A 13 2.63 -10.94 -9.87
N LEU A 14 1.67 -10.63 -10.74
CA LEU A 14 1.74 -10.93 -12.18
C LEU A 14 2.80 -10.10 -12.92
N ALA A 15 3.09 -8.90 -12.42
CA ALA A 15 4.20 -8.04 -12.85
C ALA A 15 5.56 -8.53 -12.34
N GLY A 16 5.59 -9.50 -11.43
CA GLY A 16 6.82 -10.09 -10.90
C GLY A 16 7.44 -9.31 -9.74
N GLU A 17 6.67 -8.44 -9.08
CA GLU A 17 7.13 -7.71 -7.90
C GLU A 17 7.61 -8.67 -6.82
N LYS A 18 8.72 -8.29 -6.17
CA LYS A 18 9.31 -9.06 -5.07
C LYS A 18 8.87 -8.58 -3.71
N GLN A 19 8.27 -7.39 -3.65
CA GLN A 19 7.84 -6.76 -2.42
C GLN A 19 6.53 -6.00 -2.66
N LEU A 20 5.66 -6.02 -1.65
CA LEU A 20 4.43 -5.24 -1.57
C LEU A 20 4.57 -4.20 -0.46
N ARG A 21 3.80 -3.12 -0.57
CA ARG A 21 3.67 -2.11 0.47
C ARG A 21 2.22 -1.69 0.56
N ALA A 22 1.76 -1.43 1.77
CA ALA A 22 0.49 -0.77 2.00
C ALA A 22 0.73 0.74 2.04
N SER A 23 -0.28 1.51 1.65
CA SER A 23 -0.23 2.96 1.73
C SER A 23 -1.56 3.52 2.17
N THR A 24 -1.53 4.56 3.01
CA THR A 24 -2.70 5.38 3.31
C THR A 24 -2.62 6.70 2.56
N LEU A 25 -3.78 7.27 2.25
CA LEU A 25 -3.90 8.48 1.43
C LEU A 25 -4.95 9.42 2.01
N TRP A 26 -4.86 10.68 1.60
CA TRP A 26 -5.96 11.61 1.72
C TRP A 26 -6.87 11.46 0.49
N THR A 27 -8.13 11.07 0.70
CA THR A 27 -9.05 10.75 -0.39
C THR A 27 -9.46 12.00 -1.17
N ASP A 28 -9.41 11.91 -2.50
CA ASP A 28 -10.00 12.87 -3.43
C ASP A 28 -11.09 12.19 -4.27
N ASN A 29 -11.51 12.80 -5.38
CA ASN A 29 -12.61 12.29 -6.22
C ASN A 29 -12.24 11.09 -7.11
N GLY A 30 -10.98 10.63 -7.12
CA GLY A 30 -10.56 9.49 -7.95
C GLY A 30 -10.34 8.21 -7.15
N VAL A 31 -10.18 7.09 -7.89
CA VAL A 31 -9.97 5.76 -7.30
C VAL A 31 -8.51 5.61 -6.92
N ASP A 32 -8.25 5.37 -5.63
CA ASP A 32 -6.91 5.30 -5.06
C ASP A 32 -6.02 6.47 -5.50
N THR A 33 -6.57 7.67 -5.64
CA THR A 33 -5.82 8.90 -5.91
C THR A 33 -5.67 9.73 -4.63
N GLY A 34 -5.08 10.91 -4.73
CA GLY A 34 -4.75 11.76 -3.58
C GLY A 34 -3.35 11.51 -2.97
N PRO A 35 -2.90 12.46 -2.14
CA PRO A 35 -1.54 12.47 -1.61
C PRO A 35 -1.34 11.38 -0.55
N LEU A 36 -0.13 10.83 -0.52
CA LEU A 36 0.26 9.78 0.40
C LEU A 36 0.43 10.34 1.81
N LEU A 37 -0.13 9.64 2.80
CA LEU A 37 0.04 9.96 4.21
C LEU A 37 1.12 9.06 4.82
N MET A 38 0.91 7.74 4.80
CA MET A 38 1.89 6.77 5.27
C MET A 38 2.11 5.65 4.25
N VAL A 39 3.32 5.11 4.23
CA VAL A 39 3.66 3.91 3.45
C VAL A 39 4.37 2.91 4.34
N SER A 40 3.94 1.65 4.32
CA SER A 40 4.54 0.62 5.16
C SER A 40 5.95 0.22 4.73
N ALA A 41 6.63 -0.47 5.65
CA ALA A 41 7.81 -1.27 5.34
C ALA A 41 7.51 -2.30 4.23
N PRO A 42 8.51 -2.68 3.43
CA PRO A 42 8.29 -3.66 2.37
C PRO A 42 7.96 -5.03 2.96
N VAL A 43 6.94 -5.67 2.39
CA VAL A 43 6.55 -7.05 2.68
C VAL A 43 6.97 -7.90 1.50
N GLU A 44 7.88 -8.85 1.71
CA GLU A 44 8.33 -9.79 0.67
C GLU A 44 7.14 -10.44 -0.05
N VAL A 45 7.20 -10.76 -1.34
CA VAL A 45 6.18 -11.58 -2.03
C VAL A 45 6.60 -13.05 -1.96
N LYS A 46 5.74 -13.89 -1.37
CA LYS A 46 5.98 -15.33 -1.23
C LYS A 46 5.06 -16.09 -2.17
N LEU A 47 5.65 -16.84 -3.10
CA LEU A 47 4.92 -17.62 -4.10
C LEU A 47 5.26 -19.09 -3.92
N THR A 48 4.23 -19.94 -3.99
CA THR A 48 4.40 -21.40 -4.04
C THR A 48 4.82 -21.88 -5.42
N GLU A 49 4.49 -21.10 -6.47
CA GLU A 49 4.76 -21.43 -7.86
C GLU A 49 5.32 -20.21 -8.62
N PRO A 50 6.09 -20.41 -9.69
CA PRO A 50 6.55 -19.32 -10.53
C PRO A 50 5.39 -18.53 -11.17
N VAL A 51 5.59 -17.23 -11.38
CA VAL A 51 4.58 -16.34 -12.01
C VAL A 51 4.09 -16.87 -13.37
N SER A 52 4.94 -17.57 -14.13
CA SER A 52 4.56 -18.19 -15.41
C SER A 52 3.50 -19.30 -15.27
N VAL A 53 3.49 -20.02 -14.14
CA VAL A 53 2.48 -21.03 -13.80
C VAL A 53 1.22 -20.34 -13.29
N LEU A 54 1.36 -19.36 -12.41
CA LEU A 54 0.23 -18.60 -11.86
C LEU A 54 -0.61 -17.92 -12.96
N LYS A 55 0.05 -17.37 -14.00
CA LYS A 55 -0.63 -16.78 -15.17
C LYS A 55 -1.57 -17.73 -15.91
N LYS A 56 -1.33 -19.04 -15.81
CA LYS A 56 -2.11 -20.08 -16.52
C LYS A 56 -3.11 -20.78 -15.61
N ASN A 57 -3.09 -20.51 -14.32
CA ASN A 57 -3.94 -21.18 -13.34
C ASN A 57 -4.54 -20.16 -12.36
N ALA A 58 -5.78 -19.75 -12.64
CA ALA A 58 -6.50 -18.77 -11.84
C ALA A 58 -6.70 -19.21 -10.38
N GLY A 59 -6.83 -20.51 -10.11
CA GLY A 59 -6.95 -21.03 -8.74
C GLY A 59 -5.68 -20.83 -7.93
N LEU A 60 -4.52 -21.18 -8.51
CA LEU A 60 -3.21 -20.96 -7.88
C LEU A 60 -2.90 -19.47 -7.73
N LEU A 61 -3.24 -18.66 -8.73
CA LEU A 61 -3.09 -17.20 -8.62
C LEU A 61 -3.93 -16.65 -7.47
N LYS A 62 -5.20 -17.03 -7.37
CA LYS A 62 -6.08 -16.57 -6.28
C LYS A 62 -5.50 -16.96 -4.91
N GLN A 63 -5.04 -18.20 -4.76
CA GLN A 63 -4.44 -18.65 -3.50
C GLN A 63 -3.18 -17.83 -3.15
N ALA A 64 -2.31 -17.58 -4.12
CA ALA A 64 -1.11 -16.76 -3.93
C ALA A 64 -1.48 -15.31 -3.55
N VAL A 65 -2.47 -14.72 -4.23
CA VAL A 65 -2.98 -13.37 -3.94
C VAL A 65 -3.53 -13.30 -2.52
N ASP A 66 -4.42 -14.20 -2.13
CA ASP A 66 -5.05 -14.21 -0.81
C ASP A 66 -3.99 -14.31 0.30
N GLN A 67 -3.01 -15.21 0.16
CA GLN A 67 -1.93 -15.39 1.14
C GLN A 67 -1.02 -14.15 1.26
N ASN A 68 -0.68 -13.52 0.13
CA ASN A 68 0.14 -12.30 0.15
C ASN A 68 -0.64 -11.09 0.66
N GLN A 69 -1.94 -11.00 0.35
CA GLN A 69 -2.84 -9.96 0.83
C GLN A 69 -3.03 -10.02 2.35
N GLU A 70 -3.30 -11.20 2.91
CA GLU A 70 -3.45 -11.36 4.36
C GLU A 70 -2.16 -10.99 5.09
N ARG A 71 -1.02 -11.46 4.59
CA ARG A 71 0.27 -11.07 5.16
C ARG A 71 0.54 -9.57 5.04
N LEU A 72 0.17 -8.94 3.93
CA LEU A 72 0.27 -7.48 3.78
C LEU A 72 -0.57 -6.78 4.85
N LYS A 73 -1.83 -7.19 5.05
CA LYS A 73 -2.71 -6.62 6.08
C LYS A 73 -2.10 -6.74 7.47
N GLU A 74 -1.69 -7.96 7.84
CA GLU A 74 -1.15 -8.28 9.16
C GLU A 74 0.13 -7.52 9.48
N THR A 75 1.04 -7.42 8.51
CA THR A 75 2.38 -6.85 8.71
C THR A 75 2.46 -5.36 8.38
N SER A 76 1.45 -4.79 7.73
CA SER A 76 1.46 -3.39 7.28
C SER A 76 0.18 -2.65 7.66
N ASP A 77 -0.96 -2.98 7.06
CA ASP A 77 -2.19 -2.19 7.17
C ASP A 77 -2.62 -2.01 8.64
N TRP A 78 -2.54 -3.07 9.44
CA TRP A 78 -2.87 -3.05 10.86
C TRP A 78 -2.00 -2.13 11.69
N PHE A 79 -0.81 -1.77 11.21
CA PHE A 79 0.09 -0.84 11.88
C PHE A 79 -0.05 0.58 11.34
N ILE A 80 0.04 0.76 10.02
CA ILE A 80 0.08 2.10 9.42
C ILE A 80 -1.28 2.80 9.48
N PHE A 81 -2.39 2.06 9.53
CA PHE A 81 -3.72 2.67 9.60
C PHE A 81 -4.00 3.32 10.95
N PRO A 82 -3.90 2.62 12.11
CA PRO A 82 -4.08 3.27 13.41
C PRO A 82 -3.01 4.33 13.69
N ARG A 83 -1.75 4.08 13.30
CA ARG A 83 -0.67 5.07 13.45
C ARG A 83 -0.95 6.37 12.72
N LYS A 84 -1.48 6.29 11.49
CA LYS A 84 -1.92 7.47 10.73
C LYS A 84 -2.99 8.26 11.50
N ILE A 85 -3.98 7.57 12.07
CA ILE A 85 -5.06 8.22 12.82
C ILE A 85 -4.52 8.92 14.07
N GLU A 86 -3.60 8.27 14.80
CA GLU A 86 -2.91 8.87 15.95
C GLU A 86 -2.15 10.14 15.54
N MET A 87 -1.33 10.08 14.49
CA MET A 87 -0.58 11.24 14.01
C MET A 87 -1.50 12.40 13.54
N ILE A 88 -2.67 12.08 12.95
CA ILE A 88 -3.69 13.09 12.62
C ILE A 88 -4.23 13.72 13.91
N ALA A 89 -4.57 12.91 14.91
CA ALA A 89 -5.10 13.38 16.19
C ALA A 89 -4.10 14.24 16.98
N GLU A 90 -2.80 13.95 16.85
CA GLU A 90 -1.70 14.74 17.38
C GLU A 90 -1.44 16.05 16.61
N GLY A 91 -2.14 16.28 15.49
CA GLY A 91 -1.94 17.45 14.63
C GLY A 91 -0.63 17.44 13.85
N ARG A 92 0.00 16.27 13.68
CA ARG A 92 1.32 16.15 13.02
C ARG A 92 1.23 16.27 11.51
N PHE A 93 0.11 15.86 10.91
CA PHE A 93 -0.13 16.00 9.48
C PHE A 93 -0.70 17.39 9.13
N ALA A 94 -0.17 18.00 8.07
CA ALA A 94 -0.74 19.19 7.45
C ALA A 94 -0.82 19.02 5.92
N LEU A 95 -1.80 19.70 5.32
CA LEU A 95 -1.99 19.81 3.87
C LEU A 95 -1.93 21.28 3.48
N ASP A 96 -1.22 21.62 2.40
CA ASP A 96 -1.26 22.96 1.83
C ASP A 96 -2.36 23.12 0.75
N GLU A 97 -2.47 24.32 0.17
CA GLU A 97 -3.49 24.68 -0.82
C GLU A 97 -3.47 23.81 -2.09
N ILE A 98 -2.36 23.12 -2.35
CA ILE A 98 -2.19 22.22 -3.50
C ILE A 98 -2.06 20.76 -3.06
N ASN A 99 -2.57 20.43 -1.86
CA ASN A 99 -2.61 19.09 -1.27
C ASN A 99 -1.23 18.43 -1.09
N ARG A 100 -0.15 19.20 -0.91
CA ARG A 100 1.12 18.59 -0.46
C ARG A 100 1.01 18.26 1.01
N VAL A 101 1.49 17.07 1.36
CA VAL A 101 1.45 16.57 2.74
C VAL A 101 2.74 16.95 3.46
N TYR A 102 2.59 17.38 4.70
CA TYR A 102 3.67 17.68 5.62
C TYR A 102 3.49 16.87 6.91
N VAL A 103 4.60 16.45 7.51
CA VAL A 103 4.65 15.88 8.87
C VAL A 103 5.61 16.71 9.69
N ASP A 104 5.14 17.25 10.82
CA ASP A 104 5.94 18.11 11.72
C ASP A 104 6.64 19.26 10.97
N GLY A 105 5.92 19.88 10.02
CA GLY A 105 6.41 20.97 9.18
C GLY A 105 7.32 20.57 8.02
N LYS A 106 7.64 19.27 7.84
CA LYS A 106 8.50 18.77 6.76
C LYS A 106 7.67 18.18 5.62
N PRO A 107 7.93 18.53 4.35
CA PRO A 107 7.21 17.95 3.22
C PRO A 107 7.53 16.46 3.06
N ILE A 108 6.50 15.65 2.82
CA ILE A 108 6.62 14.19 2.66
C ILE A 108 5.89 13.70 1.38
N PRO A 109 6.34 14.08 0.18
CA PRO A 109 5.66 13.77 -1.08
C PRO A 109 5.51 12.26 -1.34
N GLU A 110 6.41 11.45 -0.78
CA GLU A 110 6.43 9.98 -0.93
C GLU A 110 5.74 9.23 0.23
N GLY A 111 5.04 9.96 1.10
CA GLY A 111 4.43 9.45 2.33
C GLY A 111 5.42 9.23 3.47
N TYR A 112 4.94 9.36 4.70
CA TYR A 112 5.70 9.12 5.93
C TYR A 112 6.03 7.63 6.12
N ARG A 113 7.20 7.35 6.67
CA ARG A 113 7.70 6.01 6.99
C ARG A 113 8.34 6.09 8.37
N ASP A 114 7.82 5.33 9.33
CA ASP A 114 8.47 5.10 10.63
C ASP A 114 9.66 4.11 10.47
#